data_AF-A0A662HZ42-F1
#
_entry.id   AF-A0A662HZ42-F1
#
_cell.length_a   1.000
_cell.length_b   1.000
_cell.length_c   1.000
_cell.angle_alpha   90.00
_cell.angle_beta   90.00
_cell.angle_gamma   90.00
#
_symmetry.space_group_name_H-M   'P 1'
#
loop_
_entity.id
_entity.type
_entity.pdbx_description
1 polymer ?
#
loop_
_entity_poly.entity_id
_entity_poly.type
_entity_poly.pdbx_seq_one_letter_code
_entity_poly.pdbx_strand_id
1 'polypeptide(L)'
;MPKCRARLRIISFLSTVEDASLYELNSYCGIKITRKMLEEMVKQGFLTKTLVNRYKLNMENEVIKELVRFFKKIKYNPFNSVQL
;
A
#
# COMPACT_ATOMS: atom_id res chain seq x y z
N MET A 1 1.68 17.68 -3.67
CA MET A 1 0.85 16.51 -3.26
C MET A 1 1.24 15.12 -3.85
N PRO A 2 2.51 14.75 -4.16
CA PRO A 2 2.85 13.38 -4.59
C PRO A 2 2.63 12.28 -3.54
N LYS A 3 2.62 12.63 -2.25
CA LYS A 3 2.62 11.68 -1.13
C LYS A 3 1.33 10.86 -1.02
N CYS A 4 0.16 11.44 -1.30
CA CYS A 4 -1.12 10.73 -1.16
C CYS A 4 -1.31 9.67 -2.24
N ARG A 5 -0.96 9.97 -3.50
CA ARG A 5 -1.01 9.01 -4.61
C ARG A 5 -0.17 7.77 -4.29
N ALA A 6 1.01 7.99 -3.73
CA ALA A 6 1.90 6.90 -3.35
C ALA A 6 1.31 5.96 -2.29
N ARG A 7 0.74 6.55 -1.23
CA ARG A 7 0.09 5.81 -0.16
C ARG A 7 -1.10 5.00 -0.66
N LEU A 8 -1.93 5.57 -1.53
CA LEU A 8 -3.08 4.88 -2.12
C LEU A 8 -2.65 3.71 -3.02
N ARG A 9 -1.58 3.88 -3.82
CA ARG A 9 -1.02 2.77 -4.62
C ARG A 9 -0.50 1.63 -3.75
N ILE A 10 0.22 1.96 -2.66
CA ILE A 10 0.69 0.97 -1.69
C ILE A 10 -0.48 0.21 -1.07
N ILE A 11 -1.52 0.93 -0.60
CA ILE A 11 -2.68 0.31 0.04
C ILE A 11 -3.42 -0.58 -0.96
N SER A 12 -3.62 -0.10 -2.19
CA SER A 12 -4.26 -0.89 -3.24
C SER A 12 -3.46 -2.15 -3.58
N PHE A 13 -2.14 -2.06 -3.75
CA PHE A 13 -1.31 -3.23 -4.02
C PHE A 13 -1.34 -4.23 -2.85
N LEU A 14 -1.16 -3.76 -1.61
CA LEU A 14 -1.25 -4.61 -0.42
C LEU A 14 -2.66 -5.13 -0.15
N SER A 15 -3.69 -4.65 -0.85
CA SER A 15 -5.04 -5.23 -0.78
C SER A 15 -5.19 -6.51 -1.61
N THR A 16 -4.22 -6.80 -2.49
CA THR A 16 -4.22 -7.97 -3.38
C THR A 16 -3.17 -9.02 -3.01
N VAL A 17 -2.29 -8.73 -2.05
CA VAL A 17 -1.24 -9.64 -1.55
C VAL A 17 -1.26 -9.67 -0.03
N GLU A 18 -0.68 -10.70 0.59
CA GLU A 18 -0.63 -10.82 2.06
C GLU A 18 0.30 -9.76 2.68
N ASP A 19 1.51 -9.64 2.13
CA ASP A 19 2.52 -8.65 2.53
C ASP A 19 3.49 -8.37 1.38
N ALA A 20 4.32 -7.33 1.52
CA ALA A 20 5.35 -7.00 0.54
C ALA A 20 6.57 -6.35 1.17
N SER A 21 7.75 -6.61 0.60
CA SER A 21 8.99 -5.91 0.90
C SER A 21 9.02 -4.52 0.25
N LEU A 22 9.94 -3.66 0.73
CA LEU A 22 10.21 -2.36 0.10
C LEU A 22 10.57 -2.48 -1.38
N TYR A 23 11.29 -3.56 -1.75
CA TYR A 23 11.69 -3.81 -3.13
C TYR A 23 10.48 -4.09 -4.02
N GLU A 24 9.63 -5.05 -3.61
CA GLU A 24 8.40 -5.38 -4.34
C GLU A 24 7.51 -4.14 -4.49
N LEU A 25 7.31 -3.38 -3.42
CA LEU A 25 6.52 -2.15 -3.47
C LEU A 25 7.04 -1.14 -4.50
N ASN A 26 8.36 -0.91 -4.56
CA ASN A 26 8.97 -0.01 -5.55
C ASN A 26 8.78 -0.51 -6.97
N SER A 27 8.97 -1.82 -7.20
CA SER A 27 8.80 -2.44 -8.51
C SER A 27 7.35 -2.33 -9.02
N TYR A 28 6.36 -2.53 -8.13
CA TYR A 28 4.95 -2.57 -8.53
C TYR A 28 4.27 -1.20 -8.58
N CYS A 29 4.57 -0.29 -7.65
CA CYS A 29 3.83 0.97 -7.56
C CYS A 29 4.24 1.97 -8.66
N GLY A 30 5.33 1.73 -9.39
CA GLY A 30 5.84 2.64 -10.45
C GLY A 30 6.22 4.02 -9.90
N ILE A 31 6.53 4.10 -8.60
CA ILE A 31 6.88 5.32 -7.89
C ILE A 31 7.93 5.01 -6.84
N LYS A 32 8.79 5.99 -6.56
CA LYS A 32 9.81 5.86 -5.52
C LYS A 32 9.16 5.81 -4.13
N ILE A 33 9.23 4.64 -3.51
CA ILE A 33 8.80 4.39 -2.14
C ILE A 33 10.04 4.34 -1.26
N THR A 34 10.05 5.15 -0.20
CA THR A 34 11.15 5.18 0.76
C THR A 34 10.77 4.43 2.03
N ARG A 35 11.77 3.89 2.73
CA ARG A 35 11.58 3.26 4.04
C ARG A 35 10.90 4.22 5.02
N LYS A 36 11.33 5.48 5.06
CA LYS A 36 10.72 6.54 5.89
C LYS A 36 9.21 6.68 5.65
N MET A 37 8.77 6.63 4.39
CA MET A 37 7.35 6.72 4.07
C MET A 37 6.55 5.52 4.61
N LEU A 38 7.10 4.31 4.51
CA LEU A 38 6.46 3.11 5.05
C LEU A 38 6.41 3.15 6.59
N GLU A 39 7.49 3.60 7.22
CA GLU A 39 7.53 3.79 8.68
C GLU A 39 6.53 4.85 9.15
N GLU A 40 6.35 5.94 8.41
CA GLU A 40 5.28 6.92 8.67
C GLU A 40 3.89 6.29 8.56
N MET A 41 3.65 5.46 7.54
CA MET A 41 2.37 4.76 7.37
C MET A 41 2.11 3.72 8.48
N VAL A 42 3.16 3.07 8.99
CA VAL A 42 3.07 2.18 10.16
C VAL A 42 2.72 2.98 11.41
N LYS A 43 3.40 4.12 11.65
CA LYS A 43 3.10 5.01 12.78
C LYS A 43 1.67 5.57 12.73
N GLN A 44 1.13 5.78 11.53
CA GLN A 44 -0.25 6.23 11.30
C GLN A 44 -1.29 5.10 11.44
N GLY A 45 -0.84 3.85 11.65
CA GLY A 45 -1.73 2.70 11.79
C GLY A 45 -2.36 2.24 10.47
N PHE A 46 -1.80 2.62 9.32
CA PHE A 46 -2.26 2.12 8.01
C PHE A 46 -1.63 0.77 7.66
N LEU A 47 -0.39 0.56 8.08
CA LEU A 47 0.38 -0.65 7.81
C LEU A 47 0.85 -1.28 9.13
N THR A 48 1.14 -2.57 9.09
CA THR A 48 1.92 -3.27 10.11
C THR A 48 3.20 -3.83 9.47
N LYS A 49 4.26 -3.96 10.28
CA LYS A 49 5.55 -4.48 9.85
C LYS A 49 5.75 -5.89 10.40
N THR A 50 6.15 -6.83 9.56
CA THR A 50 6.49 -8.20 9.97
C THR A 50 7.95 -8.29 10.43
N LEU A 51 8.31 -9.40 11.09
CA LEU A 51 9.66 -9.66 11.59
C LEU A 51 10.72 -9.65 10.47
N VAL A 52 10.33 -9.97 9.25
CA VAL A 52 11.20 -10.07 8.05
C VAL A 52 11.29 -8.77 7.24
N ASN A 53 10.98 -7.62 7.83
CA ASN A 53 10.94 -6.32 7.14
C ASN A 53 9.95 -6.25 5.97
N ARG A 54 8.86 -7.03 6.02
CA ARG A 54 7.74 -6.94 5.08
C ARG A 54 6.63 -6.10 5.69
N TYR A 55 5.77 -5.54 4.85
CA TYR A 55 4.70 -4.63 5.22
C TYR A 55 3.37 -5.20 4.75
N LYS A 56 2.37 -5.16 5.61
CA LYS A 56 0.99 -5.55 5.29
C LYS A 56 -0.01 -4.52 5.77
N LEU A 57 -1.23 -4.58 5.25
CA LEU A 57 -2.31 -3.70 5.68
C LEU A 57 -2.64 -3.93 7.16
N ASN A 58 -2.89 -2.84 7.89
CA ASN A 58 -3.43 -2.94 9.23
C ASN A 58 -4.95 -3.18 9.15
N MET A 59 -5.34 -4.45 9.11
CA MET A 59 -6.75 -4.85 9.06
C MET A 59 -7.48 -4.68 10.40
N GLU A 60 -6.83 -4.18 11.46
CA GLU A 60 -7.53 -3.75 12.68
C GLU A 60 -8.09 -2.33 12.54
N ASN A 61 -7.59 -1.56 11.58
CA ASN A 61 -8.04 -0.19 11.30
C ASN A 61 -9.25 -0.19 10.35
N GLU A 62 -10.41 0.28 10.83
CA GLU A 62 -11.65 0.34 10.05
C GLU A 62 -11.53 1.16 8.76
N VAL A 63 -10.74 2.24 8.76
CA VAL A 63 -10.51 3.06 7.55
C VAL A 63 -9.81 2.23 6.47
N ILE A 64 -8.86 1.38 6.86
CA ILE A 64 -8.17 0.48 5.92
C ILE A 64 -9.11 -0.59 5.40
N LYS A 65 -9.97 -1.17 6.25
CA LYS A 65 -11.00 -2.13 5.82
C LYS A 65 -11.92 -1.53 4.76
N GLU A 66 -12.41 -0.32 4.98
CA GLU A 66 -13.28 0.37 4.03
C GLU A 66 -12.57 0.73 2.73
N LEU A 67 -11.31 1.17 2.79
CA LEU A 67 -10.49 1.41 1.59
C LEU A 67 -10.30 0.13 0.76
N VAL A 68 -10.05 -1.00 1.39
CA VAL A 68 -9.94 -2.30 0.70
C VAL A 68 -11.26 -2.68 0.04
N ARG A 69 -12.40 -2.51 0.74
CA ARG A 69 -13.74 -2.74 0.17
C ARG A 69 -13.99 -1.84 -1.03
N PHE A 70 -13.65 -0.56 -0.91
CA PHE A 70 -13.77 0.41 -1.99
C PHE A 70 -12.95 -0.03 -3.22
N PHE A 71 -11.67 -0.35 -3.07
CA PHE A 71 -10.82 -0.77 -4.19
C PHE A 71 -11.35 -2.03 -4.88
N LYS A 72 -11.85 -3.01 -4.11
CA LYS A 72 -12.49 -4.21 -4.65
C LYS A 72 -13.75 -3.86 -5.44
N LYS A 73 -14.60 -2.97 -4.91
CA LYS A 73 -15.86 -2.56 -5.54
C LYS A 73 -15.64 -1.88 -6.90
N ILE A 74 -14.63 -1.00 -6.99
CA ILE A 74 -14.34 -0.28 -8.24
C ILE A 74 -13.42 -1.06 -9.19
N LYS A 75 -13.08 -2.31 -8.87
CA LYS A 75 -12.09 -3.13 -9.61
C LYS A 75 -10.80 -2.35 -9.87
N TYR A 76 -10.34 -1.61 -8.87
CA TYR A 76 -9.17 -0.76 -9.02
C TYR A 76 -7.96 -1.63 -9.34
N ASN A 77 -7.38 -1.43 -10.52
CA ASN A 77 -6.19 -2.16 -10.93
C ASN A 77 -4.95 -1.28 -10.69
N PRO A 78 -4.12 -1.58 -9.66
CA PRO A 78 -2.89 -0.83 -9.42
C PRO A 78 -1.89 -0.95 -10.58
N PHE A 79 -2.00 -1.99 -11.41
CA PHE A 79 -1.11 -2.32 -12.52
C PHE A 79 -1.42 -1.53 -13.81
N ASN A 80 -2.60 -0.89 -13.93
CA ASN A 80 -2.99 -0.15 -15.14
C ASN A 80 -2.36 1.25 -15.26
N SER A 81 -1.57 1.68 -14.27
CA SER A 81 -1.02 3.04 -14.24
C SER A 81 0.33 3.22 -14.95
N VAL A 82 0.74 2.24 -15.76
CA VAL A 82 2.00 2.23 -16.55
C VAL A 82 1.76 2.59 -18.04
N GLN A 83 0.51 2.88 -18.45
CA GLN A 83 0.17 3.20 -19.85
C GLN A 83 -0.39 4.61 -20.09
N LEU A 84 0.02 5.61 -19.31
CA LEU A 84 -0.25 7.03 -19.61
C LEU A 84 1.02 7.86 -19.54
#